data_AF-A0A8T1UYL1-F1
#
_entry.id   AF-A0A8T1UYL1-F1
#
_cell.length_a   1.000
_cell.length_b   1.000
_cell.length_c   1.000
_cell.angle_alpha   90.00
_cell.angle_beta   90.00
_cell.angle_gamma   90.00
#
_symmetry.space_group_name_H-M   'P 1'
#
loop_
_entity.id
_entity.type
_entity.pdbx_description
1 polymer ?
#
loop_
_entity_poly.entity_id
_entity_poly.type
_entity_poly.pdbx_seq_one_letter_code
_entity_poly.pdbx_strand_id
1 'polypeptide(L)'
;LWNPLSFLEKEGFKTQENFTQFQVDNGYKSLRDFMERAKYKVTDGADQACGWTDPKGIPQQIPADGTMRTTGYTHDGPCEIYMGEKLALSYLNCHESIPEQTFKLDYSGCGDSCVLYWYWLGVRKLKGKYSWQVYKECIPIYK
;
A
#
# COMPACT_ATOMS: atom_id res chain seq x y z
N LEU A 1 -9.85 8.18 10.32
CA LEU A 1 -8.41 8.41 10.10
C LEU A 1 -8.10 7.95 8.69
N TRP A 2 -7.62 8.85 7.83
CA TRP A 2 -7.48 8.62 6.37
C TRP A 2 -6.30 9.38 5.78
N ASN A 3 -5.35 9.75 6.63
CA ASN A 3 -4.31 10.68 6.26
C ASN A 3 -3.23 9.91 5.50
N PRO A 4 -2.89 10.32 4.27
CA PRO A 4 -1.70 9.83 3.59
C PRO A 4 -0.50 9.96 4.52
N LEU A 5 0.36 8.94 4.52
CA LEU A 5 1.61 8.99 5.24
C LEU A 5 2.51 10.09 4.67
N SER A 6 2.45 10.30 3.36
CA SER A 6 3.19 11.36 2.68
C SER A 6 2.46 11.86 1.44
N PHE A 7 2.74 13.11 1.08
CA PHE A 7 2.37 13.73 -0.19
C PHE A 7 3.68 13.97 -0.95
N LEU A 8 3.99 13.13 -1.94
CA LEU A 8 5.33 13.08 -2.53
C LEU A 8 5.69 14.33 -3.32
N GLU A 9 4.71 15.11 -3.79
CA GLU A 9 4.96 16.43 -4.36
C GLU A 9 5.63 17.40 -3.37
N LYS A 10 5.44 17.22 -2.06
CA LYS A 10 6.10 18.01 -1.01
C LYS A 10 7.51 17.51 -0.70
N GLU A 11 7.81 16.29 -1.11
CA GLU A 11 9.09 15.61 -0.91
C GLU A 11 10.02 15.74 -2.13
N GLY A 12 9.64 16.57 -3.11
CA GLY A 12 10.44 16.88 -4.30
C GLY A 12 10.23 15.93 -5.47
N PHE A 13 9.26 15.01 -5.40
CA PHE A 13 8.96 14.12 -6.52
C PHE A 13 8.24 14.87 -7.64
N LYS A 14 8.68 14.61 -8.88
CA LYS A 14 7.96 15.06 -10.09
C LYS A 14 6.79 14.11 -10.34
N THR A 15 5.67 14.40 -9.70
CA THR A 15 4.43 13.62 -9.83
C THR A 15 3.85 13.69 -11.23
N GLN A 16 3.31 12.58 -11.71
CA GLN A 16 2.67 12.44 -13.02
C GLN A 16 1.50 11.45 -12.95
N GLU A 17 0.71 11.37 -14.02
CA GLU A 17 -0.44 10.45 -14.09
C GLU A 17 -0.03 8.99 -13.98
N ASN A 18 0.95 8.59 -14.79
CA ASN A 18 1.42 7.22 -14.83
C ASN A 18 2.56 7.01 -13.84
N PHE A 19 2.21 6.62 -12.61
CA PHE A 19 3.18 6.27 -11.57
C PHE A 19 3.95 4.99 -11.92
N THR A 20 3.30 3.99 -12.52
CA THR A 20 3.98 2.74 -12.91
C THR A 20 5.13 3.00 -13.90
N GLN A 21 4.93 3.90 -14.86
CA GLN A 21 6.01 4.32 -15.75
C GLN A 21 7.15 5.00 -14.98
N PHE A 22 6.83 5.86 -14.01
CA PHE A 22 7.84 6.46 -13.14
C PHE A 22 8.65 5.40 -12.38
N GLN A 23 8.01 4.34 -11.89
CA GLN A 23 8.71 3.24 -11.21
C GLN A 23 9.74 2.60 -12.14
N VAL A 24 9.34 2.25 -13.36
CA VAL A 24 10.21 1.63 -14.36
C VAL A 24 11.38 2.56 -14.71
N ASP A 25 11.09 3.84 -15.02
CA ASP A 25 12.10 4.83 -15.43
C ASP A 25 13.13 5.09 -14.33
N ASN A 26 12.78 4.88 -13.06
CA ASN A 26 13.64 5.10 -11.91
C ASN A 26 14.15 3.79 -11.28
N GLY A 27 13.96 2.65 -11.96
CA GLY A 27 14.53 1.36 -11.56
C GLY A 27 13.91 0.75 -10.30
N TYR A 28 12.66 1.08 -9.98
CA TYR A 28 11.89 0.42 -8.93
C TYR A 28 11.18 -0.81 -9.47
N LYS A 29 11.33 -1.95 -8.78
CA LYS A 29 10.83 -3.25 -9.26
C LYS A 29 9.36 -3.50 -8.95
N SER A 30 8.84 -2.85 -7.91
CA SER A 30 7.47 -3.01 -7.41
C SER A 30 7.06 -1.78 -6.61
N LEU A 31 5.78 -1.70 -6.22
CA LEU A 31 5.31 -0.64 -5.33
C LEU A 31 5.99 -0.73 -3.96
N ARG A 32 6.12 -1.94 -3.42
CA ARG A 32 6.86 -2.19 -2.17
C ARG A 32 8.31 -1.70 -2.28
N ASP A 33 9.02 -2.06 -3.36
CA ASP A 33 10.40 -1.61 -3.58
C ASP A 33 10.51 -0.09 -3.66
N PHE A 34 9.55 0.58 -4.30
CA PHE A 34 9.48 2.04 -4.27
C PHE A 34 9.28 2.56 -2.85
N MET A 35 8.28 2.06 -2.12
CA MET A 35 7.94 2.57 -0.79
C MET A 35 9.03 2.32 0.26
N GLU A 36 9.83 1.27 0.11
CA GLU A 36 10.93 0.93 1.02
C GLU A 36 12.24 1.66 0.69
N ARG A 37 12.53 1.93 -0.61
CA ARG A 37 13.81 2.52 -1.03
C ARG A 37 13.76 4.01 -1.34
N ALA A 38 12.60 4.54 -1.73
CA ALA A 38 12.47 5.95 -2.07
C ALA A 38 12.64 6.82 -0.81
N LYS A 39 13.29 7.97 -0.97
CA LYS A 39 13.54 8.91 0.13
C LYS A 39 12.40 9.92 0.21
N TYR A 40 11.50 9.73 1.17
CA TYR A 40 10.45 10.66 1.54
C TYR A 40 10.24 10.61 3.05
N LYS A 41 9.70 11.68 3.64
CA LYS A 41 9.27 11.67 5.04
C LYS A 41 7.83 11.16 5.13
N VAL A 42 7.57 10.42 6.21
CA VAL A 42 6.20 10.11 6.64
C VAL A 42 5.76 11.11 7.69
N THR A 43 4.44 11.21 7.86
CA THR A 43 3.80 12.06 8.87
C THR A 43 4.30 11.70 10.26
N ASP A 44 4.53 12.72 11.10
CA ASP A 44 5.02 12.52 12.47
C ASP A 44 4.15 11.52 13.24
N GLY A 45 4.80 10.56 13.90
CA GLY A 45 4.15 9.47 14.63
C GLY A 45 3.84 8.23 13.78
N ALA A 46 3.98 8.29 12.46
CA ALA A 46 3.94 7.11 11.60
C ALA A 46 5.33 6.49 11.43
N ASP A 47 5.35 5.18 11.22
CA ASP A 47 6.56 4.40 10.99
C ASP A 47 6.87 4.22 9.50
N GLN A 48 8.16 4.16 9.16
CA GLN A 48 8.58 3.98 7.77
C GLN A 48 8.50 2.54 7.25
N ALA A 49 8.34 1.53 8.10
CA ALA A 49 8.02 0.17 7.63
C ALA A 49 6.50 -0.03 7.58
N CYS A 50 5.77 0.43 8.59
CA CYS A 50 4.37 0.03 8.81
C CYS A 50 3.34 1.16 8.86
N GLY A 51 3.69 2.40 8.56
CA GLY A 51 2.70 3.48 8.52
C GLY A 51 2.10 3.77 9.89
N TRP A 52 0.77 3.70 10.02
CA TRP A 52 0.07 3.98 11.29
C TRP A 52 -0.05 2.75 12.20
N THR A 53 0.38 1.58 11.74
CA THR A 53 0.29 0.31 12.46
C THR A 53 1.62 -0.11 13.08
N ASP A 54 1.53 -0.99 14.09
CA ASP A 54 2.70 -1.58 14.76
C ASP A 54 2.91 -3.03 14.28
N PRO A 55 4.05 -3.36 13.66
CA PRO A 55 4.37 -4.74 13.26
C PRO A 55 4.44 -5.70 14.44
N LYS A 56 4.65 -5.19 15.66
CA LYS A 56 4.68 -5.95 16.92
C LYS A 56 3.37 -5.85 17.70
N GLY A 57 2.32 -5.33 17.07
CA GLY A 57 0.98 -5.28 17.62
C GLY A 57 0.39 -6.69 17.86
N ILE A 58 -0.81 -6.73 18.42
CA ILE A 58 -1.51 -7.99 18.72
C ILE A 58 -1.90 -8.68 17.41
N PRO A 59 -1.42 -9.92 17.15
CA PRO A 59 -1.76 -10.64 15.93
C PRO A 59 -3.27 -10.82 15.75
N GLN A 60 -3.73 -10.68 14.51
CA GLN A 60 -5.13 -10.87 14.13
C GLN A 60 -5.34 -12.22 13.45
N GLN A 61 -6.45 -12.90 13.74
CA GLN A 61 -6.76 -14.15 13.06
C GLN A 61 -7.12 -13.90 11.60
N ILE A 62 -6.61 -14.75 10.69
CA ILE A 62 -7.01 -14.75 9.28
C ILE A 62 -8.52 -15.04 9.22
N PRO A 63 -9.31 -14.21 8.53
CA PRO A 63 -10.74 -14.44 8.38
C PRO A 63 -11.03 -15.81 7.76
N ALA A 64 -11.94 -16.57 8.39
CA ALA A 64 -12.26 -17.94 7.96
C ALA A 64 -12.78 -18.02 6.51
N ASP A 65 -13.38 -16.94 6.02
CA ASP A 65 -13.89 -16.82 4.66
C ASP A 65 -12.86 -16.17 3.70
N GLY A 66 -11.67 -15.80 4.18
CA GLY A 66 -10.62 -15.15 3.39
C GLY A 66 -10.94 -13.72 2.97
N THR A 67 -11.92 -13.05 3.58
CA THR A 67 -12.27 -11.67 3.24
C THR A 67 -11.27 -10.68 3.86
N MET A 68 -10.66 -9.85 3.02
CA MET A 68 -9.98 -8.63 3.47
C MET A 68 -10.94 -7.45 3.33
N ARG A 69 -10.92 -6.56 4.33
CA ARG A 69 -11.58 -5.26 4.24
C ARG A 69 -10.52 -4.18 4.22
N THR A 70 -10.51 -3.37 3.17
CA THR A 70 -9.82 -2.09 3.19
C THR A 70 -10.84 -1.00 3.44
N THR A 71 -10.30 0.19 3.55
CA THR A 71 -11.09 1.39 3.58
C THR A 71 -11.66 1.82 2.21
N GLY A 72 -11.30 1.12 1.13
CA GLY A 72 -11.60 1.48 -0.25
C GLY A 72 -10.49 2.30 -0.90
N TYR A 73 -10.29 2.09 -2.20
CA TYR A 73 -9.33 2.80 -3.04
C TYR A 73 -10.05 3.97 -3.72
N THR A 74 -9.86 5.20 -3.23
CA THR A 74 -10.62 6.38 -3.70
C THR A 74 -9.91 7.18 -4.80
N HIS A 75 -8.69 6.78 -5.15
CA HIS A 75 -7.83 7.41 -6.14
C HIS A 75 -7.21 6.33 -7.01
N ASP A 76 -7.00 6.64 -8.28
CA ASP A 76 -6.29 5.74 -9.19
C ASP A 76 -4.89 5.45 -8.65
N GLY A 77 -4.35 4.28 -8.99
CA GLY A 77 -2.95 3.97 -8.73
C GLY A 77 -2.75 2.57 -8.14
N PRO A 78 -1.48 2.14 -8.07
CA PRO A 78 -1.16 0.76 -7.79
C PRO A 78 -1.35 0.43 -6.31
N CYS A 79 -1.67 -0.82 -6.04
CA CYS A 79 -1.57 -1.39 -4.71
C CYS A 79 -0.94 -2.78 -4.77
N GLU A 80 -0.30 -3.15 -3.68
CA GLU A 80 0.29 -4.47 -3.49
C GLU A 80 0.00 -4.96 -2.06
N ILE A 81 -0.21 -6.27 -1.93
CA ILE A 81 -0.35 -6.93 -0.64
C ILE A 81 0.62 -8.10 -0.58
N TYR A 82 1.38 -8.18 0.52
CA TYR A 82 2.34 -9.24 0.77
C TYR A 82 2.01 -9.99 2.06
N MET A 83 2.29 -11.28 2.08
CA MET A 83 2.33 -12.14 3.28
C MET A 83 3.80 -12.42 3.60
N GLY A 84 4.39 -11.65 4.51
CA GLY A 84 5.83 -11.58 4.67
C GLY A 84 6.49 -11.13 3.36
N GLU A 85 7.25 -12.04 2.75
CA GLU A 85 7.93 -11.79 1.48
C GLU A 85 7.16 -12.25 0.24
N LYS A 86 6.04 -12.95 0.40
CA LYS A 86 5.27 -13.48 -0.72
C LYS A 86 4.21 -12.48 -1.17
N LEU A 87 4.23 -12.12 -2.45
CA LEU A 87 3.18 -11.31 -3.06
C LEU A 87 1.87 -12.10 -3.10
N ALA A 88 0.80 -11.53 -2.55
CA ALA A 88 -0.54 -12.09 -2.56
C ALA A 88 -1.47 -11.38 -3.54
N LEU A 89 -1.26 -10.07 -3.77
CA LEU A 89 -2.07 -9.27 -4.69
C LEU A 89 -1.24 -8.12 -5.24
N SER A 90 -1.40 -7.83 -6.54
CA SER A 90 -0.85 -6.63 -7.18
C SER A 90 -1.77 -6.19 -8.30
N TYR A 91 -2.11 -4.90 -8.33
CA TYR A 91 -2.76 -4.28 -9.49
C TYR A 91 -2.12 -2.93 -9.79
N LEU A 92 -2.15 -2.55 -11.08
CA LEU A 92 -1.70 -1.24 -11.53
C LEU A 92 -2.67 -0.13 -11.16
N ASN A 93 -3.97 -0.44 -11.06
CA ASN A 93 -4.99 0.46 -10.55
C ASN A 93 -5.97 -0.29 -9.64
N CYS A 94 -5.85 -0.10 -8.33
CA CYS A 94 -6.74 -0.76 -7.36
C CYS A 94 -8.09 -0.08 -7.20
N HIS A 95 -8.22 1.19 -7.60
CA HIS A 95 -9.52 1.85 -7.68
C HIS A 95 -10.44 1.14 -8.69
N GLU A 96 -9.90 0.78 -9.85
CA GLU A 96 -10.64 0.04 -10.89
C GLU A 96 -10.77 -1.45 -10.57
N SER A 97 -9.69 -2.08 -10.10
CA SER A 97 -9.65 -3.55 -9.92
C SER A 97 -10.39 -4.03 -8.67
N ILE A 98 -10.54 -3.16 -7.67
CA ILE A 98 -11.18 -3.47 -6.38
C ILE A 98 -12.21 -2.36 -6.09
N PRO A 99 -13.39 -2.42 -6.75
CA PRO A 99 -14.41 -1.38 -6.63
C PRO A 99 -15.09 -1.37 -5.26
N GLU A 100 -15.08 -2.51 -4.58
CA GLU A 100 -15.70 -2.70 -3.27
C GLU A 100 -14.67 -2.59 -2.13
N GLN A 101 -15.12 -2.23 -0.93
CA GLN A 101 -14.23 -2.19 0.25
C GLN A 101 -13.79 -3.58 0.73
N THR A 102 -14.48 -4.63 0.29
CA THR A 102 -14.22 -6.01 0.69
C THR A 102 -13.93 -6.87 -0.52
N PHE A 103 -12.89 -7.70 -0.44
CA PHE A 103 -12.49 -8.62 -1.49
C PHE A 103 -11.85 -9.88 -0.90
N LYS A 104 -11.77 -10.95 -1.71
CA LYS A 104 -11.07 -12.17 -1.31
C LYS A 104 -9.57 -12.02 -1.53
N LEU A 105 -8.80 -12.49 -0.56
CA LEU A 105 -7.35 -12.48 -0.62
C LEU A 105 -6.82 -13.90 -0.40
N ASP A 106 -5.80 -14.29 -1.16
CA ASP A 106 -5.11 -15.55 -0.93
C ASP A 106 -4.10 -15.41 0.23
N TYR A 107 -4.39 -16.07 1.34
CA TYR A 107 -3.52 -16.12 2.52
C TYR A 107 -2.58 -17.32 2.51
N SER A 108 -2.55 -18.15 1.46
CA SER A 108 -1.69 -19.35 1.37
C SER A 108 -0.20 -19.05 1.50
N GLY A 109 0.21 -17.81 1.21
CA GLY A 109 1.56 -17.33 1.44
C GLY A 109 1.95 -17.24 2.92
N CYS A 110 0.97 -17.12 3.82
CA CYS A 110 1.14 -17.06 5.25
C CYS A 110 1.20 -18.47 5.85
N GLY A 111 2.26 -18.77 6.60
CA GLY A 111 2.42 -20.03 7.35
C GLY A 111 1.46 -20.10 8.55
N ASP A 112 1.94 -20.55 9.70
CA ASP A 112 1.13 -20.50 10.93
C ASP A 112 0.91 -19.05 11.40
N SER A 113 1.89 -18.19 11.14
CA SER A 113 1.81 -16.74 11.34
C SER A 113 2.73 -16.00 10.37
N CYS A 114 2.39 -14.77 10.00
CA CYS A 114 3.23 -13.86 9.22
C CYS A 114 2.81 -12.40 9.46
N VAL A 115 3.51 -11.44 8.84
CA VAL A 115 3.07 -10.05 8.77
C VAL A 115 2.47 -9.81 7.39
N LEU A 116 1.22 -9.36 7.34
CA LEU A 116 0.61 -8.83 6.13
C LEU A 116 1.11 -7.41 5.92
N TYR A 117 1.63 -7.09 4.74
CA TYR A 117 1.95 -5.72 4.34
C TYR A 117 0.99 -5.28 3.24
N TRP A 118 0.33 -4.15 3.45
CA TRP A 118 -0.55 -3.51 2.48
C TRP A 118 0.08 -2.19 2.04
N TYR A 119 0.21 -2.00 0.73
CA TYR A 119 0.77 -0.81 0.11
C TYR A 119 -0.23 -0.26 -0.91
N TRP A 120 -0.47 1.04 -0.90
CA TRP A 120 -1.27 1.72 -1.91
C TRP A 120 -0.71 3.12 -2.19
N LEU A 121 -0.52 3.45 -3.47
CA LEU A 121 -0.20 4.80 -3.88
C LEU A 121 -1.36 5.40 -4.66
N GLY A 122 -1.96 6.44 -4.07
CA GLY A 122 -3.04 7.20 -4.69
C GLY A 122 -2.48 8.30 -5.59
N VAL A 123 -2.85 8.27 -6.87
CA VAL A 123 -2.62 9.30 -7.87
C VAL A 123 -3.88 10.15 -7.99
N ARG A 124 -3.80 11.39 -7.55
CA ARG A 124 -4.92 12.33 -7.61
C ARG A 124 -4.58 13.51 -8.51
N LYS A 125 -5.45 13.84 -9.46
CA LYS A 125 -5.37 15.08 -10.23
C LYS A 125 -6.21 16.17 -9.54
N LEU A 126 -5.56 17.25 -9.11
CA LEU A 126 -6.22 18.39 -8.47
C LEU A 126 -5.72 19.71 -9.09
N LYS A 127 -6.64 20.54 -9.59
CA LYS A 127 -6.33 21.84 -10.21
C LYS A 127 -5.22 21.76 -11.28
N GLY A 128 -5.28 20.73 -12.13
CA GLY A 128 -4.32 20.52 -13.22
C GLY A 128 -2.95 19.98 -12.80
N LYS A 129 -2.73 19.69 -11.52
CA LYS A 129 -1.50 19.08 -11.00
C LYS A 129 -1.78 17.68 -10.46
N TYR A 130 -0.81 16.79 -10.56
CA TYR A 130 -0.87 15.48 -9.92
C TYR A 130 -0.35 15.57 -8.48
N SER A 131 -0.89 14.73 -7.62
CA SER A 131 -0.51 14.54 -6.22
C SER A 131 -0.38 13.05 -6.00
N TRP A 132 0.71 12.61 -5.38
CA TRP A 132 0.95 11.21 -5.07
C TRP A 132 0.89 11.01 -3.56
N GLN A 133 -0.03 10.17 -3.13
CA GLN A 133 -0.35 9.92 -1.73
C GLN A 133 0.12 8.53 -1.35
N VAL A 134 1.01 8.45 -0.36
CA VAL A 134 1.52 7.17 0.14
C VAL A 134 0.62 6.65 1.24
N TYR A 135 0.16 5.42 1.09
CA TYR A 135 -0.51 4.64 2.12
C TYR A 135 0.19 3.30 2.28
N LYS A 136 0.54 2.94 3.51
CA LYS A 136 0.98 1.60 3.83
C LYS A 136 0.58 1.25 5.25
N GLU A 137 0.31 -0.01 5.48
CA GLU A 137 0.05 -0.56 6.80
C GLU A 137 0.60 -1.98 6.86
N CYS A 138 0.90 -2.45 8.06
CA CYS A 138 1.28 -3.83 8.29
C CYS A 138 0.52 -4.43 9.49
N ILE A 139 0.21 -5.71 9.42
CA ILE A 139 -0.61 -6.37 10.44
C ILE A 139 -0.03 -7.77 10.70
N PRO A 140 0.41 -8.09 11.93
CA PRO A 140 0.72 -9.47 12.27
C PRO A 140 -0.57 -10.30 12.21
N ILE A 141 -0.53 -11.43 11.51
CA ILE A 141 -1.67 -12.32 11.31
C ILE A 141 -1.31 -13.78 11.57
N TYR A 142 -2.30 -14.59 11.92
CA TYR A 142 -2.15 -16.03 12.19
C TYR A 142 -3.36 -16.83 11.71
N LYS A 143 -3.19 -18.13 11.47
CA LYS A 143 -4.27 -19.04 11.07
C LYS A 143 -5.26 -19.32 12.20
#